data_AF-D0NBQ2-F1
#
_entry.id   AF-D0NBQ2-F1
#
_cell.length_a   1.000
_cell.length_b   1.000
_cell.length_c   1.000
_cell.angle_alpha   90.00
_cell.angle_beta   90.00
_cell.angle_gamma   90.00
#
_symmetry.space_group_name_H-M   'P 1'
#
loop_
_entity.id
_entity.type
_entity.pdbx_description
1 polymer ?
#
loop_
_entity_poly.entity_id
_entity_poly.type
_entity_poly.pdbx_seq_one_letter_code
_entity_poly.pdbx_strand_id
1 'polypeptide(L)'
;MVGFPVDVIKAPELTSWEHAALIEWHREWERCVEKIRHRCSTTGETYGNVVATVKGSVRWQTLNILAKYVLNKPIASVTDADIMSVVEARCRTLKNEFVPDVSSLFRTNLRMNMTIDDCDARIFRYYEDFNGIVEANGLQGLIGNENEADAGYKNRIKAQA
;
A
#
# COMPACT_ATOMS: atom_id res chain seq x y z
N MET A 1 1.43 -33.94 21.99
CA MET A 1 1.08 -32.74 21.22
C MET A 1 2.33 -32.25 20.53
N VAL A 2 2.45 -32.47 19.22
CA VAL A 2 3.56 -31.92 18.43
C VAL A 2 3.20 -30.46 18.18
N GLY A 3 3.83 -29.55 18.91
CA GLY A 3 3.73 -28.13 18.60
C GLY A 3 4.39 -27.90 17.25
N PHE A 4 3.58 -27.67 16.22
CA PHE A 4 4.09 -27.14 14.96
C PHE A 4 4.84 -25.83 15.28
N PRO A 5 5.99 -25.55 14.65
CA PRO A 5 6.63 -24.26 14.80
C PRO A 5 5.60 -23.21 14.38
N VAL A 6 5.18 -22.36 15.33
CA VAL A 6 4.32 -21.22 15.02
C VAL A 6 5.13 -20.39 14.06
N ASP A 7 4.71 -20.32 12.80
CA ASP A 7 5.34 -19.44 11.82
C ASP A 7 5.36 -18.03 12.44
N VAL A 8 6.57 -17.58 12.75
CA VAL A 8 6.78 -16.24 13.31
C VAL A 8 6.51 -15.27 12.18
N ILE A 9 5.28 -14.75 12.14
CA ILE A 9 4.90 -13.70 11.20
C ILE A 9 5.75 -12.47 11.54
N LYS A 10 6.77 -12.23 10.72
CA LYS A 10 7.72 -11.13 10.90
C LYS A 10 7.14 -9.84 10.33
N ALA A 11 7.16 -8.78 11.13
CA ALA A 11 6.82 -7.44 10.65
C ALA A 11 7.87 -6.95 9.63
N PRO A 12 7.44 -6.31 8.54
CA PRO A 12 8.36 -5.72 7.56
C PRO A 12 9.14 -4.57 8.21
N GLU A 13 10.41 -4.38 7.84
CA GLU A 13 11.22 -3.26 8.34
C GLU A 13 11.16 -2.09 7.36
N LEU A 14 10.71 -0.92 7.81
CA LEU A 14 10.77 0.29 6.99
C LEU A 14 12.17 0.89 7.04
N THR A 15 12.93 0.67 5.98
CA THR A 15 14.36 1.03 5.89
C THR A 15 14.63 2.28 5.06
N SER A 16 13.69 2.68 4.20
CA SER A 16 13.82 3.81 3.27
C SER A 16 12.54 4.64 3.26
N TRP A 17 12.68 5.93 2.98
CA TRP A 17 11.55 6.86 2.79
C TRP A 17 11.22 7.13 1.32
N GLU A 18 11.79 6.33 0.40
CA GLU A 18 11.44 6.35 -1.01
C GLU A 18 10.01 5.85 -1.24
N HIS A 19 9.31 6.43 -2.20
CA HIS A 19 7.90 6.11 -2.45
C HIS A 19 7.66 4.63 -2.80
N ALA A 20 8.56 3.99 -3.55
CA ALA A 20 8.45 2.56 -3.85
C ALA A 20 8.59 1.69 -2.58
N ALA A 21 9.57 2.01 -1.73
CA ALA A 21 9.80 1.31 -0.46
C ALA A 21 8.62 1.50 0.51
N LEU A 22 7.99 2.68 0.53
CA LEU A 22 6.80 2.94 1.35
C LEU A 22 5.59 2.12 0.90
N ILE A 23 5.38 1.97 -0.41
CA ILE A 23 4.28 1.16 -0.95
C ILE A 23 4.51 -0.32 -0.68
N GLU A 24 5.73 -0.82 -0.92
CA GLU A 24 6.09 -2.20 -0.63
C GLU A 24 5.92 -2.50 0.87
N TRP A 25 6.47 -1.65 1.73
CA TRP A 25 6.32 -1.78 3.18
C TRP A 25 4.85 -1.76 3.62
N HIS A 26 4.02 -0.87 3.07
CA HIS A 26 2.58 -0.80 3.42
C HIS A 26 1.85 -2.08 3.02
N ARG A 27 2.08 -2.59 1.81
CA ARG A 27 1.50 -3.86 1.34
C ARG A 27 1.93 -5.05 2.20
N GLU A 28 3.22 -5.12 2.55
CA GLU A 28 3.73 -6.16 3.43
C GLU A 28 3.17 -6.04 4.85
N TRP A 29 2.97 -4.82 5.35
CA TRP A 29 2.39 -4.55 6.65
C TRP A 29 0.94 -5.04 6.71
N GLU A 30 0.12 -4.71 5.71
CA GLU A 30 -1.27 -5.20 5.60
C GLU A 30 -1.33 -6.73 5.53
N ARG A 31 -0.47 -7.34 4.72
CA ARG A 31 -0.38 -8.81 4.63
C ARG A 31 0.05 -9.44 5.96
N CYS A 32 0.96 -8.82 6.70
CA CYS A 32 1.39 -9.25 8.02
C CYS A 32 0.21 -9.19 9.01
N VAL A 33 -0.49 -8.07 9.06
CA VAL A 33 -1.68 -7.85 9.89
C VAL A 33 -2.75 -8.90 9.60
N GLU A 34 -3.03 -9.17 8.33
CA GLU A 34 -4.05 -10.15 7.94
C GLU A 34 -3.70 -11.57 8.38
N LYS A 35 -2.44 -11.99 8.18
CA LYS A 35 -1.97 -13.28 8.69
C LYS A 35 -2.09 -13.39 10.21
N ILE A 36 -1.81 -12.31 10.94
CA ILE A 36 -1.93 -12.29 12.41
C ILE A 36 -3.41 -12.39 12.82
N ARG A 37 -4.32 -11.67 12.16
CA ARG A 37 -5.78 -11.79 12.41
C ARG A 37 -6.27 -13.22 12.17
N HIS A 38 -5.84 -13.84 11.07
CA HIS A 38 -6.20 -15.21 10.75
C HIS A 38 -5.68 -16.20 11.81
N ARG A 39 -4.42 -16.03 12.24
CA ARG A 39 -3.84 -16.83 13.32
C ARG A 39 -4.63 -16.68 14.62
N CYS A 40 -4.88 -15.45 15.06
CA CYS A 40 -5.67 -15.15 16.25
C CYS A 40 -7.06 -15.80 16.21
N SER A 41 -7.71 -15.78 15.05
CA SER A 41 -9.03 -16.41 14.86
C SER A 41 -8.96 -17.94 15.01
N THR A 42 -7.84 -18.55 14.64
CA THR A 42 -7.62 -20.00 14.68
C THR A 42 -7.11 -20.49 16.04
N THR A 43 -6.28 -19.70 16.71
CA THR A 43 -5.61 -20.07 17.97
C THR A 43 -6.27 -19.50 19.23
N GLY A 44 -7.16 -18.52 19.09
CA GLY A 44 -7.76 -17.79 20.20
C GLY A 44 -6.82 -16.75 20.86
N GLU A 45 -5.67 -16.45 20.24
CA GLU A 45 -4.75 -15.41 20.71
C GLU A 45 -5.36 -14.01 20.59
N THR A 46 -5.13 -13.15 21.59
CA THR A 46 -5.54 -11.74 21.53
C THR A 46 -4.65 -10.97 20.54
N TYR A 47 -5.25 -10.47 19.45
CA TYR A 47 -4.57 -9.73 18.37
C TYR A 47 -3.60 -8.63 18.87
N GLY A 48 -4.02 -7.82 19.84
CA GLY A 48 -3.19 -6.73 20.38
C GLY A 48 -1.89 -7.19 21.05
N ASN A 49 -1.82 -8.44 21.49
CA ASN A 49 -0.62 -8.98 22.14
C ASN A 49 0.40 -9.54 21.14
N VAL A 50 -0.03 -9.82 19.91
CA VAL A 50 0.78 -10.52 18.91
C VAL A 50 1.14 -9.67 17.71
N VAL A 51 0.41 -8.59 17.46
CA VAL A 51 0.73 -7.64 16.39
C VAL A 51 1.92 -6.78 16.79
N ALA A 52 2.90 -6.63 15.88
CA ALA A 52 3.96 -5.66 16.06
C ALA A 52 3.40 -4.23 16.05
N THR A 53 4.10 -3.29 16.68
CA THR A 53 3.77 -1.86 16.57
C THR A 53 4.34 -1.31 15.27
N VAL A 54 3.60 -0.38 14.64
CA VAL A 54 4.08 0.32 13.43
C VAL A 54 5.40 1.03 13.72
N LYS A 55 5.50 1.68 14.89
CA LYS A 55 6.74 2.30 15.35
C LYS A 55 7.89 1.30 15.51
N GLY A 56 7.59 0.08 15.98
CA GLY A 56 8.57 -0.99 16.14
C GLY A 56 9.05 -1.59 14.81
N SER A 57 8.26 -1.44 13.74
CA SER A 57 8.65 -1.85 12.38
C SER A 57 9.44 -0.82 11.59
N VAL A 58 9.64 0.40 12.12
CA VAL A 58 10.45 1.42 11.45
C VAL A 58 11.88 1.37 11.97
N ARG A 59 12.85 1.32 11.05
CA ARG A 59 14.27 1.42 11.40
C ARG A 59 14.53 2.69 12.20
N TRP A 60 15.32 2.60 13.28
CA TRP A 60 15.58 3.72 14.18
C TRP A 60 16.08 4.99 13.48
N GLN A 61 17.00 4.88 12.52
CA GLN A 61 17.50 6.03 11.75
C GLN A 61 16.38 6.69 10.94
N THR A 62 15.54 5.91 10.28
CA THR A 62 14.37 6.39 9.53
C THR A 62 13.36 7.05 10.46
N LEU A 63 13.07 6.43 11.61
CA LEU A 63 12.15 6.96 12.61
C LEU A 63 12.62 8.32 13.17
N ASN A 64 13.92 8.49 13.39
CA ASN A 64 14.49 9.75 13.88
C ASN A 64 14.31 10.89 12.85
N ILE A 65 14.59 10.61 11.58
CA ILE A 65 14.40 11.57 10.48
C ILE A 65 12.92 11.90 10.31
N LEU A 66 12.05 10.89 10.34
CA LEU A 66 10.60 11.03 10.23
C LEU A 66 10.04 11.90 11.36
N ALA A 67 10.39 11.60 12.61
CA ALA A 67 9.93 12.34 13.77
C ALA A 67 10.33 13.83 13.69
N LYS A 68 11.58 14.10 13.28
CA LYS A 68 12.12 15.46 13.19
C LYS A 68 11.56 16.26 12.01
N TYR A 69 11.56 15.70 10.81
CA TYR A 69 11.31 16.46 9.58
C TYR A 69 9.92 16.29 9.00
N VAL A 70 9.24 15.16 9.27
CA VAL A 70 7.90 14.89 8.72
C VAL A 70 6.83 15.18 9.76
N LEU A 71 6.97 14.64 10.97
CA LEU A 71 5.97 14.80 12.03
C LEU A 71 6.18 16.06 12.87
N ASN A 72 7.41 16.59 12.90
CA ASN A 72 7.82 17.71 13.75
C ASN A 72 7.43 17.50 15.23
N LYS A 73 7.69 16.30 15.75
CA LYS A 73 7.37 15.87 17.12
C LYS A 73 8.53 15.09 17.74
N PRO A 74 8.70 15.12 19.07
CA PRO A 74 9.71 14.29 19.72
C PRO A 74 9.40 12.80 19.54
N ILE A 75 10.43 11.97 19.33
CA ILE A 75 10.30 10.51 19.09
C ILE A 75 9.46 9.82 20.16
N ALA A 76 9.55 10.27 21.42
CA ALA A 76 8.76 9.72 22.52
C ALA A 76 7.23 9.89 22.31
N SER A 77 6.81 10.98 21.67
CA SER A 77 5.40 11.29 21.42
C SER A 77 4.89 10.78 20.07
N VAL A 78 5.76 10.22 19.22
CA VAL A 78 5.34 9.60 17.95
C VAL A 78 4.56 8.32 18.24
N THR A 79 3.35 8.25 17.70
CA THR A 79 2.46 7.08 17.79
C THR A 79 2.47 6.27 16.49
N ASP A 80 1.99 5.03 16.56
CA ASP A 80 1.78 4.18 15.38
C ASP A 80 0.84 4.84 14.36
N ALA A 81 -0.19 5.55 14.85
CA ALA A 81 -1.14 6.28 14.01
C ALA A 81 -0.49 7.47 13.28
N ASP A 82 0.41 8.21 13.95
CA ASP A 82 1.17 9.29 13.31
C ASP A 82 1.99 8.75 12.12
N ILE A 83 2.68 7.62 12.32
CA ILE A 83 3.53 7.00 11.29
C ILE A 83 2.67 6.48 10.14
N MET A 84 1.59 5.75 10.44
CA MET A 84 0.73 5.19 9.39
C MET A 84 0.09 6.29 8.54
N SER A 85 -0.38 7.37 9.18
CA SER A 85 -0.98 8.50 8.47
C SER A 85 -0.02 9.14 7.47
N VAL A 86 1.26 9.33 7.83
CA VAL A 86 2.25 9.92 6.91
C VAL A 86 2.67 8.95 5.80
N VAL A 87 2.73 7.64 6.08
CA VAL A 87 2.99 6.62 5.06
C VAL A 87 1.86 6.61 4.04
N GLU A 88 0.61 6.51 4.48
CA GLU A 88 -0.56 6.52 3.58
C GLU A 88 -0.68 7.83 2.79
N ALA A 89 -0.43 8.98 3.42
CA ALA A 89 -0.43 10.27 2.74
C ALA A 89 0.63 10.29 1.64
N ARG A 90 1.83 9.77 1.93
CA ARG A 90 2.93 9.72 0.97
C ARG A 90 2.69 8.72 -0.16
N CYS A 91 2.08 7.57 0.12
CA CYS A 91 1.66 6.59 -0.90
C CYS A 91 0.56 7.15 -1.81
N ARG A 92 -0.32 8.02 -1.28
CA ARG A 92 -1.36 8.70 -2.07
C ARG A 92 -0.84 9.91 -2.86
N THR A 93 0.36 10.40 -2.57
CA THR A 93 0.94 11.55 -3.28
C THR A 93 1.69 11.07 -4.52
N LEU A 94 1.36 11.62 -5.69
CA LEU A 94 2.09 11.34 -6.94
C LEU A 94 3.60 11.48 -6.74
N LYS A 95 4.37 10.53 -7.29
CA LYS A 95 5.84 10.65 -7.35
C LYS A 95 6.19 11.96 -8.07
N ASN A 96 6.77 12.91 -7.31
CA ASN A 96 7.50 14.09 -7.80
C ASN A 96 6.71 15.24 -8.45
N GLU A 97 5.46 15.57 -8.06
CA GLU A 97 4.66 16.70 -8.64
C GLU A 97 4.42 16.64 -10.17
N PHE A 98 5.14 15.78 -10.88
CA PHE A 98 5.02 15.50 -12.27
C PHE A 98 3.96 14.42 -12.37
N VAL A 99 2.79 14.77 -12.91
CA VAL A 99 1.88 13.77 -13.43
C VAL A 99 2.70 13.03 -14.50
N PRO A 100 3.15 11.77 -14.27
CA PRO A 100 3.80 11.03 -15.34
C PRO A 100 2.81 11.01 -16.49
N ASP A 101 3.28 11.06 -17.74
CA ASP A 101 2.38 10.80 -18.88
C ASP A 101 1.76 9.41 -18.64
N VAL A 102 0.53 9.42 -18.12
CA VAL A 102 -0.17 8.24 -17.65
C VAL A 102 -0.30 7.27 -18.83
N SER A 103 -0.46 7.82 -20.03
CA SER A 103 -0.52 7.05 -21.27
C SER A 103 0.80 6.34 -21.54
N SER A 104 1.95 7.02 -21.39
CA SER A 104 3.27 6.40 -21.55
C SER A 104 3.58 5.36 -20.48
N LEU A 105 3.22 5.64 -19.23
CA LEU A 105 3.40 4.72 -18.10
C LEU A 105 2.68 3.39 -18.36
N PHE A 106 1.39 3.43 -18.69
CA PHE A 106 0.63 2.21 -18.99
C PHE A 106 1.07 1.55 -20.29
N ARG A 107 1.38 2.30 -21.35
CA ARG A 107 1.90 1.70 -22.59
C ARG A 107 3.20 0.93 -22.39
N THR A 108 4.03 1.40 -21.46
CA THR A 108 5.33 0.78 -21.17
C THR A 108 5.20 -0.43 -20.26
N ASN A 109 4.37 -0.32 -19.20
CA ASN A 109 4.37 -1.28 -18.10
C ASN A 109 3.16 -2.22 -18.07
N LEU A 110 2.08 -1.91 -18.78
CA LEU A 110 0.87 -2.73 -18.79
C LEU A 110 0.71 -3.41 -20.15
N ARG A 111 0.97 -4.71 -20.19
CA ARG A 111 0.80 -5.55 -21.38
C ARG A 111 0.02 -6.80 -21.02
N MET A 112 -0.93 -7.16 -21.88
CA MET A 112 -1.66 -8.42 -21.73
C MET A 112 -0.71 -9.59 -21.97
N ASN A 113 -0.63 -10.50 -20.99
CA ASN A 113 0.20 -11.68 -21.10
C ASN A 113 -0.46 -12.72 -22.01
N MET A 114 -0.02 -12.78 -23.28
CA MET A 114 -0.55 -13.70 -24.28
C MET A 114 -0.10 -15.16 -24.10
N THR A 115 0.79 -15.45 -23.13
CA THR A 115 1.14 -16.84 -22.81
C THR A 115 0.08 -17.54 -21.95
N ILE A 116 -0.87 -16.78 -21.38
CA ILE A 116 -2.03 -17.31 -20.66
C ILE A 116 -3.10 -17.68 -21.70
N ASP A 117 -3.36 -18.98 -21.85
CA ASP A 117 -4.31 -19.54 -22.82
C ASP A 117 -5.77 -19.20 -22.44
N ASP A 118 -6.12 -19.38 -21.17
CA ASP A 118 -7.44 -19.07 -20.62
C ASP A 118 -7.72 -17.57 -20.68
N CYS A 119 -8.81 -17.20 -21.36
CA CYS A 119 -9.14 -15.80 -21.64
C CYS A 119 -9.54 -15.04 -20.36
N ASP A 120 -10.27 -15.68 -19.45
CA ASP A 120 -10.75 -15.04 -18.23
C ASP A 120 -9.58 -14.80 -17.27
N ALA A 121 -8.71 -15.80 -17.10
CA ALA A 121 -7.48 -15.68 -16.31
C ALA A 121 -6.53 -14.62 -16.87
N ARG A 122 -6.45 -14.50 -18.21
CA ARG A 122 -5.62 -13.48 -18.87
C ARG A 122 -6.13 -12.06 -18.62
N ILE A 123 -7.45 -11.86 -18.70
CA ILE A 123 -8.09 -10.57 -18.40
C ILE A 123 -7.92 -10.24 -16.91
N PHE A 124 -8.15 -11.21 -16.03
CA PHE A 124 -8.01 -11.02 -14.59
C PHE A 124 -6.57 -10.59 -14.22
N ARG A 125 -5.56 -11.29 -14.75
CA ARG A 125 -4.14 -10.93 -14.55
C ARG A 125 -3.84 -9.50 -15.02
N TYR A 126 -4.39 -9.09 -16.17
CA TYR A 126 -4.21 -7.74 -16.69
C TYR A 126 -4.75 -6.67 -15.72
N TYR A 127 -5.89 -6.92 -15.07
CA TYR A 127 -6.43 -6.02 -14.05
C TYR A 127 -5.61 -6.02 -12.75
N GLU A 128 -5.05 -7.16 -12.34
CA GLU A 128 -4.11 -7.20 -11.22
C GLU A 128 -2.88 -6.35 -11.50
N ASP A 129 -2.29 -6.47 -12.70
CA ASP A 129 -1.13 -5.69 -13.11
C ASP A 129 -1.46 -4.19 -13.19
N PHE A 130 -2.65 -3.84 -13.71
CA PHE A 130 -3.16 -2.46 -13.72
C PHE A 130 -3.25 -1.90 -12.29
N ASN A 131 -3.95 -2.57 -11.39
CA ASN A 131 -4.10 -2.12 -10.00
C ASN A 131 -2.73 -1.98 -9.32
N GLY A 132 -1.81 -2.91 -9.59
CA GLY A 132 -0.43 -2.85 -9.13
C GLY A 132 0.29 -1.57 -9.55
N ILE A 133 0.16 -1.16 -10.83
CA ILE A 133 0.74 0.07 -11.39
C ILE A 133 0.09 1.31 -10.80
N VAL A 134 -1.24 1.32 -10.67
CA VAL A 134 -2.00 2.44 -10.10
C VAL A 134 -1.54 2.74 -8.68
N GLU A 135 -1.46 1.70 -7.86
CA GLU A 135 -1.01 1.82 -6.48
C GLU A 135 0.45 2.26 -6.41
N ALA A 136 1.34 1.63 -7.19
CA ALA A 136 2.79 1.91 -7.22
C ALA A 136 3.16 3.36 -7.58
N ASN A 137 2.23 4.08 -8.22
CA ASN A 137 2.43 5.44 -8.73
C ASN A 137 1.51 6.47 -8.08
N GLY A 138 0.70 6.10 -7.07
CA GLY A 138 -0.18 7.05 -6.40
C GLY A 138 -1.33 7.55 -7.29
N LEU A 139 -1.75 6.78 -8.30
CA LEU A 139 -2.75 7.20 -9.30
C LEU A 139 -4.20 6.97 -8.83
N GLN A 140 -4.42 6.46 -7.61
CA GLN A 140 -5.75 6.13 -7.08
C GLN A 140 -6.70 7.34 -7.04
N GLY A 141 -6.19 8.56 -6.88
CA GLY A 141 -7.01 9.78 -6.92
C GLY A 141 -7.38 10.25 -8.34
N LEU A 142 -6.65 9.81 -9.36
CA LEU A 142 -6.88 10.17 -10.77
C LEU A 142 -7.85 9.21 -11.45
N ILE A 143 -7.75 7.94 -11.07
CA ILE A 143 -8.62 6.86 -11.53
C ILE A 143 -9.79 6.87 -10.58
N GLY A 144 -10.79 7.68 -10.92
CA GLY A 144 -11.90 8.05 -10.04
C GLY A 144 -12.39 6.87 -9.21
N ASN A 145 -12.12 6.93 -7.90
CA ASN A 145 -12.74 6.04 -6.94
C ASN A 145 -14.25 6.32 -7.00
N GLU A 146 -15.01 5.35 -7.48
CA GLU A 146 -16.46 5.44 -7.65
C GLU A 146 -17.14 5.63 -6.29
N ASN A 147 -17.44 6.87 -5.92
CA ASN A 147 -18.70 7.12 -5.26
C ASN A 147 -19.70 7.32 -6.40
N GLU A 148 -20.54 6.31 -6.68
CA GLU A 148 -21.66 6.41 -7.63
C GLU A 148 -22.61 7.60 -7.34
N ALA A 149 -22.48 8.21 -6.16
CA ALA A 149 -23.21 9.40 -5.73
C ALA A 149 -22.62 10.74 -6.23
N ASP A 150 -21.44 10.77 -6.87
CA ASP A 150 -20.84 12.05 -7.28
C ASP A 150 -21.50 12.59 -8.56
N ALA A 151 -22.13 13.76 -8.44
CA ALA A 151 -22.90 14.44 -9.48
C ALA A 151 -22.09 14.85 -10.73
N GLY A 152 -20.78 14.61 -10.74
CA GLY A 152 -19.84 14.98 -11.80
C GLY A 152 -19.82 14.05 -13.03
N TYR A 153 -20.45 12.87 -12.98
CA TYR A 153 -20.38 11.85 -14.06
C TYR A 153 -20.72 12.41 -15.45
N LYS A 154 -21.77 13.24 -15.57
CA LYS A 154 -22.25 13.74 -16.87
C LYS A 154 -21.40 14.85 -17.49
N ASN A 155 -20.58 15.54 -16.69
CA ASN A 155 -19.82 16.70 -17.18
C ASN A 155 -18.47 16.29 -17.79
N ARG A 156 -17.94 15.11 -17.45
CA ARG A 156 -16.59 14.68 -17.85
C ARG A 156 -16.57 13.97 -19.21
N ILE A 157 -17.66 13.32 -19.61
CA ILE A 157 -17.79 12.70 -20.94
C ILE A 157 -17.92 13.75 -22.07
N LYS A 158 -18.33 14.98 -21.75
CA LYS A 158 -18.62 16.02 -22.76
C LYS A 158 -17.44 16.94 -23.11
N ALA A 159 -16.29 16.77 -22.49
CA ALA A 159 -15.13 17.64 -22.74
C ALA A 159 -14.15 17.10 -23.81
N GLN A 160 -14.45 15.97 -24.44
CA GLN A 160 -13.60 15.37 -25.49
C GLN A 160 -14.38 14.93 -26.74
N ALA A 161 -15.49 15.59 -27.04
CA ALA A 161 -16.15 15.49 -28.36
C ALA A 161 -15.79 16.72 -29.20
#